data_AF-A0A3L6Q9H1-F1
#
_entry.id   AF-A0A3L6Q9H1-F1
#
_cell.length_a   1.000
_cell.length_b   1.000
_cell.length_c   1.000
_cell.angle_alpha   90.00
_cell.angle_beta   90.00
_cell.angle_gamma   90.00
#
_symmetry.space_group_name_H-M   'P 1'
#
loop_
_entity.id
_entity.type
_entity.pdbx_description
1 polymer ?
#
loop_
_entity_poly.entity_id
_entity_poly.type
_entity_poly.pdbx_seq_one_letter_code
_entity_poly.pdbx_strand_id
1 'polypeptide(L)'
;MSQVLRFNLQRNNIWSSWSVRFLKQHAGFSSGKLLQPGSYEKRHFATKLTETTSWHKTDSGSCIPAISPLGLRQTSEHDQPATILVFDIETTGFLHTDHRIVEFALRDLSGGKNCTFETLINPERNVPRYAAEANNISTELVCRPDVPRFSDVLPILLAYVQSRQAPGKPVLWVAHNAKLFDVPFVMQEFERCSAQVPADWLFVDSLYLARKLKKSDGNIGLVNLKALGKHYGVSSEGPSHRAMPDVQALCGILPKITLGLKLTCDGLMSEASKFYDFRKVS
;
A
#
# COMPACT_ATOMS: atom_id res chain seq x y z
N MET A 1 4.05 22.79 11.84
CA MET A 1 3.99 22.05 10.56
C MET A 1 2.94 20.98 10.69
N SER A 2 1.85 21.08 9.93
CA SER A 2 0.67 20.21 10.00
C SER A 2 0.97 18.87 9.33
N GLN A 3 0.78 17.74 10.03
CA GLN A 3 0.88 16.39 9.46
C GLN A 3 -0.47 15.96 8.86
N VAL A 4 -1.06 16.87 8.09
CA VAL A 4 -2.25 16.59 7.28
C VAL A 4 -1.86 15.68 6.12
N LEU A 5 -2.71 14.69 5.85
CA LEU A 5 -2.61 13.69 4.77
C LEU A 5 -1.55 14.03 3.72
N ARG A 6 -0.52 13.21 3.63
CA ARG A 6 0.50 13.33 2.60
C ARG A 6 0.24 12.28 1.53
N PHE A 7 0.00 12.75 0.32
CA PHE A 7 0.00 11.90 -0.86
C PHE A 7 0.66 12.62 -2.03
N ASN A 8 1.35 11.86 -2.87
CA ASN A 8 2.06 12.36 -4.04
C ASN A 8 1.49 11.64 -5.26
N LEU A 9 0.72 12.37 -6.08
CA LEU A 9 0.16 11.86 -7.31
C LEU A 9 1.17 12.03 -8.45
N GLN A 10 2.14 11.12 -8.54
CA GLN A 10 3.02 11.08 -9.71
C GLN A 10 2.52 9.98 -10.65
N ARG A 11 1.86 10.38 -11.73
CA ARG A 11 1.60 9.47 -12.87
C ARG A 11 1.75 10.13 -14.24
N ASN A 12 1.71 11.46 -14.33
CA ASN A 12 2.09 12.20 -15.54
C ASN A 12 2.81 13.50 -15.16
N ASN A 13 3.83 13.88 -15.93
CA ASN A 13 4.66 15.07 -15.71
C ASN A 13 3.81 16.33 -15.46
N ILE A 14 3.79 16.81 -14.20
CA ILE A 14 3.79 18.20 -13.73
C ILE A 14 3.88 18.12 -12.19
N TRP A 15 4.81 18.87 -11.60
CA TRP A 15 5.05 18.90 -10.15
C TRP A 15 3.89 19.54 -9.39
N SER A 16 3.48 18.93 -8.29
CA SER A 16 3.07 19.66 -7.08
C SER A 16 2.74 18.70 -5.91
N SER A 17 3.35 18.97 -4.76
CA SER A 17 2.90 18.52 -3.44
C SER A 17 1.75 19.44 -3.03
N TRP A 18 0.55 18.90 -2.81
CA TRP A 18 -0.59 19.67 -2.30
C TRP A 18 -0.95 19.19 -0.90
N SER A 19 -0.93 20.11 0.05
CA SER A 19 -1.68 19.95 1.30
C SER A 19 -3.14 20.31 0.99
N VAL A 20 -4.04 19.34 1.02
CA VAL A 20 -5.47 19.60 0.81
C VAL A 20 -6.11 20.02 2.13
N ARG A 21 -6.42 21.31 2.29
CA ARG A 21 -7.34 21.81 3.33
C ARG A 21 -8.76 21.80 2.76
N PHE A 22 -9.62 20.92 3.26
CA PHE A 22 -11.05 21.05 3.02
C PHE A 22 -11.69 21.96 4.07
N LEU A 23 -12.21 23.10 3.64
CA LEU A 23 -13.12 23.92 4.44
C LEU A 23 -14.49 23.23 4.43
N LYS A 24 -14.97 22.77 5.58
CA LYS A 24 -16.37 22.32 5.76
C LYS A 24 -17.29 23.52 5.50
N GLN A 25 -18.03 23.53 4.40
CA GLN A 25 -19.27 24.29 4.31
C GLN A 25 -20.42 23.36 4.69
N HIS A 26 -21.09 23.70 5.80
CA HIS A 26 -22.33 23.06 6.21
C HIS A 26 -23.44 23.45 5.23
N ALA A 27 -23.99 22.48 4.51
CA ALA A 27 -25.30 22.56 3.91
C ALA A 27 -25.95 21.18 4.05
N GLY A 28 -26.97 21.09 4.89
CA GLY A 28 -27.72 19.86 5.10
C GLY A 28 -28.50 19.50 3.85
N PHE A 29 -28.50 18.22 3.48
CA PHE A 29 -29.54 17.64 2.64
C PHE A 29 -29.83 16.19 3.04
N SER A 30 -31.13 15.92 3.05
CA SER A 30 -31.84 14.71 3.48
C SER A 30 -31.57 13.48 2.61
N SER A 31 -31.85 12.31 3.18
CA SER A 31 -31.75 10.98 2.57
C SER A 31 -32.55 10.85 1.27
N GLY A 32 -31.96 10.20 0.26
CA GLY A 32 -32.74 9.61 -0.83
C GLY A 32 -32.00 9.38 -2.15
N LYS A 33 -31.86 8.09 -2.50
CA LYS A 33 -31.68 7.47 -3.83
C LYS A 33 -30.32 7.57 -4.55
N LEU A 34 -29.84 6.35 -4.82
CA LEU A 34 -28.75 5.93 -5.69
C LEU A 34 -28.91 6.47 -7.13
N LEU A 35 -27.83 6.96 -7.74
CA LEU A 35 -27.72 7.21 -9.18
C LEU A 35 -26.58 6.38 -9.78
N GLN A 36 -26.87 5.72 -10.89
CA GLN A 36 -26.04 4.78 -11.65
C GLN A 36 -24.82 5.47 -12.32
N PRO A 37 -23.71 4.75 -12.61
CA PRO A 37 -22.51 5.32 -13.19
C PRO A 37 -22.55 5.29 -14.72
N GLY A 38 -22.61 6.45 -15.37
CA GLY A 38 -22.45 6.52 -16.82
C GLY A 38 -22.66 7.90 -17.41
N SER A 39 -21.59 8.72 -17.46
CA SER A 39 -21.31 9.68 -18.54
C SER A 39 -20.17 10.61 -18.13
N TYR A 40 -18.95 10.34 -18.60
CA TYR A 40 -17.96 11.41 -18.76
C TYR A 40 -17.37 11.29 -20.16
N GLU A 41 -17.76 12.26 -20.99
CA GLU A 41 -17.28 12.47 -22.35
C GLU A 41 -15.76 12.66 -22.39
N LYS A 42 -15.13 11.94 -23.32
CA LYS A 42 -13.75 12.17 -23.76
C LYS A 42 -13.70 13.51 -24.50
N ARG A 43 -13.03 14.51 -23.91
CA ARG A 43 -12.48 15.63 -24.69
C ARG A 43 -11.07 15.29 -25.14
N HIS A 44 -10.95 15.03 -26.43
CA HIS A 44 -9.70 14.91 -27.16
C HIS A 44 -8.95 16.24 -27.16
N PHE A 45 -7.69 16.25 -26.73
CA PHE A 45 -6.72 17.25 -27.16
C PHE A 45 -5.55 16.53 -27.81
N ALA A 46 -5.45 16.71 -29.12
CA ALA A 46 -4.32 16.31 -29.93
C ALA A 46 -3.24 17.40 -29.85
N THR A 47 -2.01 17.00 -29.56
CA THR A 47 -0.83 17.84 -29.87
C THR A 47 0.21 16.96 -30.53
N LYS A 48 0.50 17.29 -31.80
CA LYS A 48 1.60 16.75 -32.60
C LYS A 48 2.92 16.85 -31.84
N LEU A 49 3.70 15.77 -31.83
CA LEU A 49 5.16 15.88 -31.77
C LEU A 49 5.75 15.04 -32.89
N THR A 50 6.54 15.74 -33.70
CA THR A 50 7.28 15.28 -34.87
C THR A 50 8.33 14.23 -34.51
N GLU A 51 8.33 13.13 -35.27
CA GLU A 51 9.41 12.16 -35.37
C GLU A 51 10.69 12.80 -35.90
N THR A 52 11.83 12.44 -35.32
CA THR A 52 13.06 12.23 -36.08
C THR A 52 13.75 10.96 -35.57
N THR A 53 13.79 9.97 -36.45
CA THR A 53 14.49 8.69 -36.33
C THR A 53 16.01 8.86 -36.46
N SER A 54 16.80 8.05 -35.75
CA SER A 54 17.94 7.39 -36.39
C SER A 54 18.18 6.00 -35.78
N TRP A 55 18.37 5.03 -36.67
CA TRP A 55 18.57 3.61 -36.41
C TRP A 55 20.06 3.29 -36.48
N HIS A 56 20.57 2.51 -35.53
CA HIS A 56 21.68 1.59 -35.81
C HIS A 56 21.44 0.26 -35.09
N LYS A 57 21.45 -0.81 -35.90
CA LYS A 57 21.39 -2.23 -35.55
C LYS A 57 22.82 -2.79 -35.61
N THR A 58 23.20 -3.64 -34.66
CA THR A 58 24.05 -4.82 -34.92
C THR A 58 23.87 -5.89 -33.82
N ASP A 59 23.53 -7.08 -34.31
CA ASP A 59 23.98 -8.44 -33.97
C ASP A 59 23.67 -9.18 -32.64
N SER A 60 22.83 -10.21 -32.86
CA SER A 60 22.93 -11.63 -32.49
C SER A 60 23.69 -12.08 -31.23
N GLY A 61 22.95 -12.71 -30.32
CA GLY A 61 23.45 -13.65 -29.34
C GLY A 61 22.31 -14.45 -28.72
N SER A 62 22.28 -15.77 -28.96
CA SER A 62 21.39 -16.75 -28.36
C SER A 62 21.38 -16.67 -26.83
N CYS A 63 20.20 -16.69 -26.20
CA CYS A 63 20.06 -16.94 -24.75
C CYS A 63 18.73 -17.63 -24.42
N ILE A 64 18.87 -18.74 -23.70
CA ILE A 64 17.87 -19.53 -22.95
C ILE A 64 16.84 -18.61 -22.27
N PRO A 65 15.54 -18.98 -22.16
CA PRO A 65 14.54 -18.11 -21.53
C PRO A 65 14.89 -17.89 -20.06
N ALA A 66 15.48 -16.73 -19.79
CA ALA A 66 15.74 -16.25 -18.45
C ALA A 66 14.38 -15.99 -17.76
N ILE A 67 14.15 -16.67 -16.65
CA ILE A 67 13.10 -16.28 -15.69
C ILE A 67 13.38 -14.83 -15.35
N SER A 68 12.52 -13.94 -15.84
CA SER A 68 12.64 -12.51 -15.54
C SER A 68 12.43 -12.34 -14.05
N PRO A 69 13.42 -11.81 -13.31
CA PRO A 69 13.20 -11.37 -11.93
C PRO A 69 11.99 -10.43 -11.87
N LEU A 70 11.44 -10.17 -10.68
CA LEU A 70 10.57 -9.01 -10.44
C LEU A 70 11.40 -7.70 -10.57
N GLY A 71 12.05 -7.52 -11.71
CA GLY A 71 12.60 -6.26 -12.15
C GLY A 71 11.41 -5.44 -12.62
N LEU A 72 11.07 -4.42 -11.85
CA LEU A 72 10.28 -3.28 -12.29
C LEU A 72 11.05 -2.57 -13.42
N ARG A 73 11.16 -3.21 -14.60
CA ARG A 73 11.30 -2.46 -15.83
C ARG A 73 9.97 -1.73 -16.01
N GLN A 74 10.02 -0.48 -16.45
CA GLN A 74 8.89 0.18 -17.10
C GLN A 74 8.51 -0.66 -18.32
N THR A 75 7.76 -1.74 -18.11
CA THR A 75 6.90 -2.26 -19.15
C THR A 75 5.86 -1.19 -19.40
N SER A 76 5.46 -1.00 -20.66
CA SER A 76 4.34 -0.12 -21.00
C SER A 76 3.22 -0.35 -20.00
N GLU A 77 2.59 0.72 -19.49
CA GLU A 77 1.59 0.72 -18.40
C GLU A 77 0.45 -0.32 -18.55
N HIS A 78 0.32 -0.93 -19.73
CA HIS A 78 -0.67 -1.92 -20.10
C HIS A 78 -0.38 -3.39 -19.74
N ASP A 79 0.80 -3.76 -19.25
CA ASP A 79 1.17 -5.19 -19.06
C ASP A 79 1.42 -5.62 -17.60
N GLN A 80 1.15 -4.76 -16.61
CA GLN A 80 1.26 -5.18 -15.21
C GLN A 80 0.02 -6.01 -14.81
N PRO A 81 0.19 -7.26 -14.31
CA PRO A 81 -0.94 -8.13 -14.00
C PRO A 81 -1.72 -7.71 -12.74
N ALA A 82 -1.13 -6.88 -11.88
CA ALA A 82 -1.75 -6.28 -10.70
C ALA A 82 -1.03 -5.00 -10.26
N THR A 83 -1.74 -4.12 -9.54
CA THR A 83 -1.10 -3.00 -8.81
C THR A 83 -0.63 -3.50 -7.45
N ILE A 84 0.63 -3.28 -7.07
CA ILE A 84 1.17 -3.74 -5.78
C ILE A 84 1.34 -2.56 -4.84
N LEU A 85 0.58 -2.57 -3.75
CA LEU A 85 0.65 -1.61 -2.65
C LEU A 85 1.29 -2.28 -1.44
N VAL A 86 2.38 -1.71 -0.94
CA VAL A 86 2.98 -2.10 0.34
C VAL A 86 2.42 -1.18 1.41
N PHE A 87 1.91 -1.71 2.51
CA PHE A 87 1.29 -0.91 3.57
C PHE A 87 1.68 -1.41 4.95
N ASP A 88 1.49 -0.54 5.95
CA ASP A 88 1.72 -0.81 7.37
C ASP A 88 0.81 0.11 8.19
N ILE A 89 0.45 -0.31 9.41
CA ILE A 89 -0.39 0.45 10.33
C ILE A 89 0.22 0.50 11.73
N GLU A 90 -0.02 1.62 12.42
CA GLU A 90 0.16 1.69 13.87
C GLU A 90 -1.20 1.70 14.56
N THR A 91 -1.27 1.14 15.76
CA THR A 91 -2.54 0.91 16.45
C THR A 91 -2.47 1.26 17.93
N THR A 92 -3.64 1.39 18.55
CA THR A 92 -3.76 1.56 20.01
C THR A 92 -3.49 0.27 20.81
N GLY A 93 -3.22 -0.88 20.17
CA GLY A 93 -3.01 -2.16 20.82
C GLY A 93 -3.15 -3.37 19.88
N PHE A 94 -3.19 -4.58 20.43
CA PHE A 94 -2.95 -5.77 19.61
C PHE A 94 -4.19 -6.39 18.95
N LEU A 95 -5.36 -6.32 19.59
CA LEU A 95 -6.58 -6.96 19.11
C LEU A 95 -7.51 -5.94 18.43
N HIS A 96 -7.79 -6.14 17.14
CA HIS A 96 -8.61 -5.23 16.32
C HIS A 96 -10.04 -5.02 16.84
N THR A 97 -10.61 -6.00 17.54
CA THR A 97 -11.94 -5.89 18.18
C THR A 97 -11.96 -4.75 19.21
N ASP A 98 -10.89 -4.63 19.99
CA ASP A 98 -10.79 -3.72 21.13
C ASP A 98 -9.92 -2.50 20.87
N HIS A 99 -9.29 -2.41 19.69
CA HIS A 99 -8.31 -1.37 19.36
C HIS A 99 -8.59 -0.74 17.98
N ARG A 100 -7.96 0.41 17.75
CA ARG A 100 -8.11 1.27 16.58
C ARG A 100 -6.77 1.58 15.93
N ILE A 101 -6.81 1.93 14.65
CA ILE A 101 -5.66 2.44 13.88
C ILE A 101 -5.36 3.89 14.30
N VAL A 102 -4.07 4.23 14.45
CA VAL A 102 -3.57 5.59 14.77
C VAL A 102 -2.63 6.16 13.71
N GLU A 103 -2.08 5.32 12.83
CA GLU A 103 -1.31 5.73 11.67
C GLU A 103 -1.55 4.72 10.54
N PHE A 104 -1.61 5.20 9.31
CA PHE A 104 -1.71 4.39 8.12
C PHE A 104 -0.70 4.88 7.09
N ALA A 105 0.12 3.98 6.57
CA ALA A 105 1.05 4.25 5.48
C ALA A 105 0.90 3.22 4.37
N LEU A 106 1.05 3.66 3.13
CA LEU A 106 1.16 2.78 1.97
C LEU A 106 2.09 3.39 0.90
N ARG A 107 2.65 2.53 0.07
CA ARG A 107 3.40 2.89 -1.14
C ARG A 107 3.04 2.00 -2.32
N ASP A 108 2.82 2.61 -3.46
CA ASP A 108 2.67 1.95 -4.76
C ASP A 108 4.05 1.63 -5.36
N LEU A 109 4.33 0.35 -5.58
CA LEU A 109 5.63 -0.09 -6.12
C LEU A 109 5.81 0.26 -7.61
N SER A 110 4.73 0.41 -8.36
CA SER A 110 4.78 0.78 -9.79
C SER A 110 5.01 2.27 -9.99
N GLY A 111 4.59 3.09 -9.03
CA GLY A 111 4.67 4.56 -9.10
C GLY A 111 6.02 5.18 -8.74
N GLY A 112 7.01 4.38 -8.34
CA GLY A 112 8.30 4.89 -7.87
C GLY A 112 8.34 5.24 -6.38
N LYS A 113 9.40 5.93 -5.93
CA LYS A 113 9.66 6.15 -4.49
C LYS A 113 8.68 7.09 -3.82
N ASN A 114 8.11 8.03 -4.58
CA ASN A 114 7.25 9.07 -4.03
C ASN A 114 5.76 8.71 -4.08
N CYS A 115 5.34 7.62 -4.71
CA CYS A 115 3.91 7.28 -4.79
C CYS A 115 3.42 6.65 -3.48
N THR A 116 3.30 7.49 -2.46
CA THR A 116 2.94 7.14 -1.10
C THR A 116 1.62 7.79 -0.68
N PHE A 117 0.99 7.19 0.32
CA PHE A 117 -0.08 7.79 1.10
C PHE A 117 0.22 7.53 2.58
N GLU A 118 0.19 8.59 3.40
CA GLU A 118 0.52 8.53 4.82
C GLU A 118 -0.37 9.49 5.61
N THR A 119 -0.93 9.02 6.72
CA THR A 119 -1.72 9.85 7.62
C THR A 119 -1.73 9.31 9.04
N LEU A 120 -1.68 10.23 10.01
CA LEU A 120 -2.18 9.95 11.35
C LEU A 120 -3.71 9.80 11.30
N ILE A 121 -4.25 9.03 12.25
CA ILE A 121 -5.68 8.79 12.38
C ILE A 121 -6.08 9.01 13.84
N ASN A 122 -7.13 9.79 14.03
CA ASN A 122 -7.77 9.95 15.33
C ASN A 122 -8.58 8.67 15.61
N PRO A 123 -8.18 7.86 16.61
CA PRO A 123 -8.83 6.59 16.90
C PRO A 123 -10.15 6.76 17.68
N GLU A 124 -10.55 8.00 17.98
CA GLU A 124 -11.72 8.34 18.80
C GLU A 124 -11.66 7.72 20.20
N ARG A 125 -10.44 7.59 20.73
CA ARG A 125 -10.12 7.05 22.06
C ARG A 125 -8.73 7.46 22.49
N ASN A 126 -8.40 7.17 23.75
CA ASN A 126 -7.04 7.33 24.25
C ASN A 126 -6.11 6.25 23.65
N VAL A 127 -4.88 6.66 23.34
CA VAL A 127 -3.78 5.76 23.01
C VAL A 127 -3.14 5.29 24.33
N PRO A 128 -3.18 4.00 24.65
CA PRO A 128 -2.54 3.47 25.84
C PRO A 128 -1.04 3.72 25.86
N ARG A 129 -0.47 3.88 27.07
CA ARG A 129 0.95 4.20 27.27
C ARG A 129 1.89 3.21 26.56
N TYR A 130 1.62 1.90 26.64
CA TYR A 130 2.47 0.89 26.00
C TYR A 130 2.48 1.03 24.46
N ALA A 131 1.37 1.46 23.86
CA ALA A 131 1.28 1.68 22.41
C ALA A 131 2.05 2.95 22.03
N ALA A 132 1.82 4.03 22.78
CA ALA A 132 2.54 5.29 22.57
C ALA A 132 4.07 5.15 22.77
N GLU A 133 4.52 4.34 23.72
CA GLU A 133 5.94 4.02 23.92
C GLU A 133 6.51 3.18 22.77
N ALA A 134 5.69 2.32 22.15
CA ALA A 134 6.12 1.52 21.02
C ALA A 134 6.28 2.36 19.74
N ASN A 135 5.24 3.13 19.37
CA ASN A 135 5.16 3.81 18.07
C ASN A 135 5.40 5.33 18.12
N ASN A 136 5.60 5.91 19.30
CA ASN A 136 5.79 7.34 19.52
C ASN A 136 4.58 8.19 19.09
N ILE A 137 3.37 7.63 19.15
CA ILE A 137 2.11 8.33 18.83
C ILE A 137 1.29 8.47 20.11
N SER A 138 1.20 9.69 20.63
CA SER A 138 0.43 9.98 21.85
C SER A 138 -1.04 10.31 21.56
N THR A 139 -1.90 10.23 22.59
CA THR A 139 -3.30 10.68 22.51
C THR A 139 -3.38 12.14 22.07
N GLU A 140 -2.54 13.00 22.62
CA GLU A 140 -2.52 14.44 22.30
C GLU A 140 -2.16 14.68 20.84
N LEU A 141 -1.32 13.83 20.24
CA LEU A 141 -0.96 13.93 18.83
C LEU A 141 -2.14 13.59 17.93
N VAL A 142 -2.82 12.47 18.18
CA VAL A 142 -3.93 12.00 17.32
C VAL A 142 -5.25 12.71 17.58
N CYS A 143 -5.38 13.43 18.69
CA CYS A 143 -6.53 14.27 18.99
C CYS A 143 -6.38 15.72 18.48
N ARG A 144 -5.31 16.05 17.76
CA ARG A 144 -5.18 17.39 17.15
C ARG A 144 -6.31 17.63 16.14
N PRO A 145 -6.81 18.87 16.00
CA PRO A 145 -7.95 19.17 15.13
C PRO A 145 -7.76 18.82 13.65
N ASP A 146 -6.51 18.74 13.18
CA ASP A 146 -6.15 18.43 11.79
C ASP A 146 -5.93 16.93 11.52
N VAL A 147 -6.01 16.08 12.55
CA VAL A 147 -5.90 14.63 12.41
C VAL A 147 -7.29 14.04 12.11
N PRO A 148 -7.48 13.41 10.94
CA PRO A 148 -8.78 12.90 10.51
C PRO A 148 -9.19 11.64 11.29
N ARG A 149 -10.49 11.35 11.36
CA ARG A 149 -10.97 10.03 11.81
C ARG A 149 -10.85 9.04 10.65
N PHE A 150 -10.93 7.75 10.94
CA PHE A 150 -10.88 6.74 9.86
C PHE A 150 -12.00 6.93 8.84
N SER A 151 -13.20 7.35 9.27
CA SER A 151 -14.33 7.66 8.39
C SER A 151 -14.06 8.80 7.41
N ASP A 152 -13.22 9.77 7.79
CA ASP A 152 -12.77 10.85 6.90
C ASP A 152 -11.67 10.37 5.93
N VAL A 153 -10.83 9.43 6.38
CA VAL A 153 -9.72 8.85 5.60
C VAL A 153 -10.20 7.88 4.53
N LEU A 154 -11.18 7.03 4.85
CA LEU A 154 -11.65 5.94 4.00
C LEU A 154 -12.00 6.37 2.57
N PRO A 155 -12.82 7.41 2.31
CA PRO A 155 -13.13 7.82 0.94
C PRO A 155 -11.88 8.30 0.17
N ILE A 156 -10.93 8.93 0.87
CA ILE A 156 -9.68 9.41 0.27
C ILE A 156 -8.76 8.23 -0.07
N LEU A 157 -8.69 7.23 0.81
CA LEU A 157 -7.94 6.00 0.59
C LEU A 157 -8.49 5.25 -0.63
N LEU A 158 -9.81 5.08 -0.72
CA LEU A 158 -10.47 4.44 -1.86
C LEU A 158 -10.16 5.17 -3.18
N ALA A 159 -10.31 6.50 -3.19
CA ALA A 159 -10.01 7.32 -4.37
C ALA A 159 -8.52 7.26 -4.76
N TYR A 160 -7.62 7.28 -3.78
CA TYR A 160 -6.19 7.10 -4.01
C TYR A 160 -5.93 5.75 -4.69
N VAL A 161 -6.40 4.65 -4.11
CA VAL A 161 -6.16 3.30 -4.64
C VAL A 161 -6.74 3.15 -6.03
N GLN A 162 -7.96 3.63 -6.27
CA GLN A 162 -8.59 3.62 -7.58
C GLN A 162 -7.75 4.36 -8.64
N SER A 163 -7.12 5.48 -8.28
CA SER A 163 -6.23 6.23 -9.21
C SER A 163 -4.94 5.48 -9.57
N ARG A 164 -4.51 4.54 -8.72
CA ARG A 164 -3.29 3.74 -8.93
C ARG A 164 -3.60 2.42 -9.63
N GLN A 165 -4.79 1.88 -9.39
CA GLN A 165 -5.21 0.58 -9.89
C GLN A 165 -5.13 0.50 -11.42
N ALA A 166 -4.49 -0.54 -11.93
CA ALA A 166 -4.48 -0.84 -13.35
C ALA A 166 -5.90 -1.27 -13.80
N PRO A 167 -6.44 -0.74 -14.91
CA PRO A 167 -7.81 -1.04 -15.32
C PRO A 167 -8.08 -2.54 -15.49
N GLY A 168 -9.13 -3.04 -14.82
CA GLY A 168 -9.53 -4.45 -14.89
C GLY A 168 -8.55 -5.43 -14.23
N LYS A 169 -7.61 -4.94 -13.41
CA LYS A 169 -6.63 -5.75 -12.68
C LYS A 169 -6.83 -5.60 -11.16
N PRO A 170 -6.53 -6.65 -10.37
CA PRO A 170 -6.64 -6.57 -8.92
C PRO A 170 -5.55 -5.67 -8.31
N VAL A 171 -5.74 -5.32 -7.04
CA VAL A 171 -4.74 -4.62 -6.21
C VAL A 171 -4.20 -5.60 -5.17
N LEU A 172 -2.90 -5.86 -5.19
CA LEU A 172 -2.20 -6.64 -4.18
C LEU A 172 -1.73 -5.74 -3.03
N TRP A 173 -2.30 -5.94 -1.86
CA TRP A 173 -1.91 -5.30 -0.60
C TRP A 173 -0.93 -6.18 0.16
N VAL A 174 0.30 -5.69 0.36
CA VAL A 174 1.37 -6.44 1.01
C VAL A 174 1.75 -5.76 2.33
N ALA A 175 1.65 -6.47 3.44
CA ALA A 175 2.18 -6.05 4.73
C ALA A 175 3.02 -7.17 5.36
N HIS A 176 3.71 -6.88 6.45
CA HIS A 176 4.52 -7.86 7.17
C HIS A 176 3.81 -8.28 8.45
N ASN A 177 3.40 -9.57 8.53
CA ASN A 177 2.42 -10.06 9.52
C ASN A 177 0.97 -9.62 9.22
N ALA A 178 0.69 -9.32 7.94
CA ALA A 178 -0.58 -8.82 7.46
C ALA A 178 -1.78 -9.66 7.96
N LYS A 179 -1.62 -10.99 7.96
CA LYS A 179 -2.72 -11.92 8.22
C LYS A 179 -3.26 -11.86 9.63
N LEU A 180 -2.36 -11.72 10.60
CA LEU A 180 -2.70 -11.78 12.02
C LEU A 180 -2.85 -10.39 12.64
N PHE A 181 -2.47 -9.33 11.91
CA PHE A 181 -2.42 -7.99 12.44
C PHE A 181 -3.08 -6.96 11.52
N ASP A 182 -2.40 -6.47 10.49
CA ASP A 182 -2.83 -5.30 9.72
C ASP A 182 -4.21 -5.49 9.07
N VAL A 183 -4.43 -6.65 8.43
CA VAL A 183 -5.66 -6.89 7.66
C VAL A 183 -6.89 -6.94 8.56
N PRO A 184 -6.91 -7.68 9.69
CA PRO A 184 -8.03 -7.60 10.64
C PRO A 184 -8.38 -6.18 11.09
N PHE A 185 -7.39 -5.32 11.35
CA PHE A 185 -7.64 -3.91 11.70
C PHE A 185 -8.28 -3.13 10.55
N VAL A 186 -7.76 -3.26 9.33
CA VAL A 186 -8.34 -2.61 8.15
C VAL A 186 -9.77 -3.07 7.93
N MET A 187 -10.04 -4.36 8.00
CA MET A 187 -11.38 -4.94 7.84
C MET A 187 -12.35 -4.39 8.88
N GLN A 188 -11.91 -4.32 10.14
CA GLN A 188 -12.72 -3.79 11.24
C GLN A 188 -13.02 -2.29 11.09
N GLU A 189 -12.07 -1.50 10.60
CA GLU A 189 -12.30 -0.06 10.35
C GLU A 189 -13.25 0.18 9.16
N PHE A 190 -13.19 -0.65 8.11
CA PHE A 190 -14.18 -0.65 7.04
C PHE A 190 -15.59 -0.97 7.57
N GLU A 191 -15.71 -2.01 8.40
CA GLU A 191 -16.98 -2.39 9.02
C GLU A 191 -17.54 -1.28 9.92
N ARG A 192 -16.70 -0.64 10.75
CA ARG A 192 -17.08 0.52 11.58
C ARG A 192 -17.61 1.69 10.74
N CYS A 193 -17.15 1.82 9.49
CA CYS A 193 -17.62 2.80 8.54
C CYS A 193 -18.82 2.34 7.69
N SER A 194 -19.40 1.16 7.99
CA SER A 194 -20.45 0.53 7.18
C SER A 194 -20.07 0.36 5.71
N ALA A 195 -18.78 0.09 5.46
CA ALA A 195 -18.20 -0.08 4.13
C ALA A 195 -17.65 -1.51 3.96
N GLN A 196 -17.54 -1.93 2.71
CA GLN A 196 -16.93 -3.21 2.35
C GLN A 196 -15.57 -2.96 1.70
N VAL A 197 -14.59 -3.80 2.04
CA VAL A 197 -13.32 -3.83 1.30
C VAL A 197 -13.61 -4.28 -0.14
N PRO A 198 -13.10 -3.58 -1.16
CA PRO A 198 -13.31 -3.97 -2.56
C PRO A 198 -12.89 -5.43 -2.82
N ALA A 199 -13.72 -6.16 -3.57
CA ALA A 199 -13.54 -7.60 -3.78
C ALA A 199 -12.27 -7.96 -4.57
N ASP A 200 -11.71 -7.00 -5.30
CA ASP A 200 -10.49 -7.09 -6.09
C ASP A 200 -9.23 -6.63 -5.32
N TRP A 201 -9.37 -6.28 -4.05
CA TRP A 201 -8.22 -6.09 -3.15
C TRP A 201 -7.81 -7.45 -2.61
N LEU A 202 -6.57 -7.86 -2.86
CA LEU A 202 -6.03 -9.14 -2.45
C LEU A 202 -4.87 -8.93 -1.48
N PHE A 203 -4.83 -9.66 -0.37
CA PHE A 203 -3.82 -9.44 0.68
C PHE A 203 -2.73 -10.51 0.65
N VAL A 204 -1.48 -10.08 0.78
CA VAL A 204 -0.30 -10.94 0.85
C VAL A 204 0.44 -10.67 2.16
N ASP A 205 0.75 -11.73 2.89
CA ASP A 205 1.56 -11.65 4.10
C ASP A 205 3.03 -11.96 3.79
N SER A 206 3.86 -10.93 3.79
CA SER A 206 5.30 -11.08 3.53
C SER A 206 6.05 -11.87 4.61
N LEU A 207 5.54 -11.92 5.84
CA LEU A 207 6.12 -12.74 6.91
C LEU A 207 5.94 -14.24 6.60
N TYR A 208 4.79 -14.61 6.04
CA TYR A 208 4.58 -15.98 5.55
C TYR A 208 5.57 -16.32 4.43
N LEU A 209 5.77 -15.42 3.47
CA LEU A 209 6.75 -15.60 2.40
C LEU A 209 8.18 -15.73 2.95
N ALA A 210 8.58 -14.86 3.89
CA ALA A 210 9.90 -14.91 4.53
C ALA A 210 10.13 -16.25 5.26
N ARG A 211 9.10 -16.78 5.95
CA ARG A 211 9.16 -18.10 6.61
C ARG A 211 9.30 -19.23 5.59
N LYS A 212 8.62 -19.15 4.45
CA LYS A 212 8.74 -20.12 3.35
C LYS A 212 10.18 -20.11 2.79
N LEU A 213 10.74 -18.93 2.56
CA LEU A 213 12.11 -18.78 2.06
C LEU A 213 13.14 -19.31 3.07
N LYS A 214 12.96 -18.99 4.35
CA LYS A 214 13.80 -19.54 5.43
C LYS A 214 13.82 -21.07 5.42
N LYS A 215 12.67 -21.71 5.20
CA LYS A 215 12.58 -23.18 5.13
C LYS A 215 13.28 -23.77 3.90
N SER A 216 13.29 -23.06 2.77
CA SER A 216 13.91 -23.55 1.53
C SER A 216 15.40 -23.28 1.42
N ASP A 217 15.88 -22.15 1.95
CA ASP A 217 17.27 -21.68 1.77
C ASP A 217 18.11 -21.81 3.06
N GLY A 218 17.49 -21.88 4.25
CA GLY A 218 18.18 -22.09 5.54
C GLY A 218 19.06 -20.93 6.03
N ASN A 219 19.48 -20.02 5.14
CA ASN A 219 20.43 -18.93 5.41
C ASN A 219 19.82 -17.72 6.12
N ILE A 220 18.49 -17.69 6.30
CA ILE A 220 17.78 -16.60 6.95
C ILE A 220 17.56 -16.93 8.43
N GLY A 221 18.08 -16.08 9.32
CA GLY A 221 17.89 -16.19 10.76
C GLY A 221 16.48 -15.82 11.22
N LEU A 222 16.33 -14.67 11.88
CA LEU A 222 15.04 -14.14 12.27
C LEU A 222 14.33 -13.51 11.07
N VAL A 223 13.01 -13.65 11.00
CA VAL A 223 12.18 -13.21 9.87
C VAL A 223 11.29 -12.00 10.20
N ASN A 224 11.51 -11.34 11.34
CA ASN A 224 10.86 -10.04 11.59
C ASN A 224 11.47 -8.96 10.68
N LEU A 225 10.71 -7.89 10.43
CA LEU A 225 11.08 -6.86 9.45
C LEU A 225 12.47 -6.27 9.69
N LYS A 226 12.80 -5.91 10.94
CA LYS A 226 14.11 -5.38 11.33
C LYS A 226 15.26 -6.36 11.04
N ALA A 227 15.08 -7.64 11.34
CA ALA A 227 16.08 -8.68 11.10
C ALA A 227 16.28 -8.92 9.60
N LEU A 228 15.19 -8.93 8.82
CA LEU A 228 15.26 -9.03 7.36
C LEU A 228 15.94 -7.80 6.74
N GLY A 229 15.64 -6.60 7.24
CA GLY A 229 16.30 -5.37 6.83
C GLY A 229 17.81 -5.45 7.04
N LYS A 230 18.26 -5.87 8.23
CA LYS A 230 19.68 -6.10 8.52
C LYS A 230 20.29 -7.16 7.60
N HIS A 231 19.60 -8.29 7.39
CA HIS A 231 20.10 -9.38 6.56
C HIS A 231 20.29 -8.96 5.09
N TYR A 232 19.38 -8.15 4.54
CA TYR A 232 19.45 -7.69 3.14
C TYR A 232 20.15 -6.35 2.94
N GLY A 233 20.69 -5.73 3.99
CA GLY A 233 21.30 -4.40 3.93
C GLY A 233 20.30 -3.29 3.57
N VAL A 234 19.03 -3.45 3.95
CA VAL A 234 17.98 -2.45 3.77
C VAL A 234 17.88 -1.63 5.05
N SER A 235 18.19 -0.34 4.96
CA SER A 235 17.98 0.64 6.00
C SER A 235 16.68 1.39 5.78
N SER A 236 15.82 1.47 6.80
CA SER A 236 14.76 2.47 6.88
C SER A 236 15.33 3.73 7.53
N GLU A 237 15.15 4.88 6.89
CA GLU A 237 15.44 6.16 7.52
C GLU A 237 14.24 6.55 8.39
N GLY A 238 14.47 6.83 9.67
CA GLY A 238 13.44 7.31 10.59
C GLY A 238 13.36 6.55 11.92
N PRO A 239 12.47 6.99 12.84
CA PRO A 239 12.21 6.27 14.08
C PRO A 239 11.70 4.86 13.81
N SER A 240 12.12 3.89 14.61
CA SER A 240 11.50 2.55 14.59
C SER A 240 10.01 2.66 14.99
N HIS A 241 9.16 1.79 14.46
CA HIS A 241 7.72 1.73 14.74
C HIS A 241 6.98 3.01 14.31
N ARG A 242 7.22 3.39 13.05
CA ARG A 242 6.43 4.37 12.32
C ARG A 242 6.07 3.71 11.00
N ALA A 243 4.81 3.88 10.59
CA ALA A 243 4.26 3.08 9.51
C ALA A 243 5.04 3.29 8.19
N MET A 244 5.38 4.53 7.83
CA MET A 244 6.07 4.80 6.56
C MET A 244 7.52 4.28 6.51
N PRO A 245 8.38 4.47 7.53
CA PRO A 245 9.67 3.79 7.59
C PRO A 245 9.58 2.26 7.43
N ASP A 246 8.58 1.62 8.04
CA ASP A 246 8.37 0.17 7.93
C ASP A 246 7.88 -0.25 6.53
N VAL A 247 6.98 0.54 5.90
CA VAL A 247 6.62 0.40 4.47
C VAL A 247 7.86 0.51 3.59
N GLN A 248 8.74 1.48 3.83
CA GLN A 248 9.95 1.67 3.05
C GLN A 248 10.93 0.51 3.19
N ALA A 249 11.12 0.00 4.42
CA ALA A 249 11.90 -1.21 4.66
C ALA A 249 11.33 -2.39 3.89
N LEU A 250 10.01 -2.62 4.01
CA LEU A 250 9.35 -3.73 3.34
C LEU A 250 9.42 -3.61 1.81
N CYS A 251 9.35 -2.40 1.25
CA CYS A 251 9.57 -2.17 -0.19
C CYS A 251 10.96 -2.61 -0.66
N GLY A 252 11.99 -2.48 0.19
CA GLY A 252 13.35 -2.95 -0.10
C GLY A 252 13.54 -4.45 0.11
N ILE A 253 12.82 -5.04 1.07
CA ILE A 253 12.91 -6.45 1.45
C ILE A 253 12.09 -7.35 0.53
N LEU A 254 10.87 -6.94 0.17
CA LEU A 254 9.93 -7.76 -0.60
C LEU A 254 10.55 -8.29 -1.92
N PRO A 255 11.23 -7.48 -2.75
CA PRO A 255 11.88 -7.98 -3.97
C PRO A 255 12.95 -9.05 -3.69
N LYS A 256 13.63 -9.00 -2.54
CA LYS A 256 14.64 -10.00 -2.15
C LYS A 256 13.98 -11.32 -1.79
N ILE A 257 12.88 -11.27 -1.04
CA ILE A 257 12.10 -12.47 -0.68
C ILE A 257 11.53 -13.12 -1.94
N THR A 258 10.88 -12.33 -2.82
CA THR A 258 10.26 -12.87 -4.04
C THR A 258 11.30 -13.43 -4.99
N LEU A 259 12.48 -12.81 -5.11
CA LEU A 259 13.59 -13.34 -5.89
C LEU A 259 14.09 -14.67 -5.34
N GLY A 260 14.32 -14.76 -4.02
CA GLY A 260 14.76 -16.00 -3.37
C GLY A 260 13.77 -17.15 -3.53
N LEU A 261 12.47 -16.86 -3.53
CA LEU A 261 11.42 -17.84 -3.78
C LEU A 261 11.10 -18.08 -5.27
N LYS A 262 11.75 -17.34 -6.19
CA LYS A 262 11.42 -17.34 -7.63
C LYS A 262 9.93 -17.06 -7.89
N LEU A 263 9.32 -16.18 -7.10
CA LEU A 263 7.91 -15.80 -7.23
C LEU A 263 7.71 -14.73 -8.31
N THR A 264 6.78 -15.01 -9.23
CA THR A 264 6.23 -14.05 -10.17
C THR A 264 5.07 -13.26 -9.54
N CYS A 265 4.54 -12.24 -10.24
CA CYS A 265 3.33 -11.55 -9.79
C CYS A 265 2.11 -12.50 -9.72
N ASP A 266 1.98 -13.42 -10.68
CA ASP A 266 0.96 -14.48 -10.61
C ASP A 266 1.14 -15.40 -9.39
N GLY A 267 2.41 -15.69 -9.05
CA GLY A 267 2.75 -16.38 -7.82
C GLY A 267 2.28 -15.62 -6.57
N LEU A 268 2.48 -14.30 -6.52
CA LEU A 268 1.97 -13.46 -5.43
C LEU A 268 0.43 -13.45 -5.37
N MET A 269 -0.25 -13.37 -6.51
CA MET A 269 -1.72 -13.48 -6.56
C MET A 269 -2.19 -14.85 -6.05
N SER A 270 -1.51 -15.93 -6.39
CA SER A 270 -1.81 -17.27 -5.86
C SER A 270 -1.62 -17.36 -4.35
N GLU A 271 -0.57 -16.75 -3.80
CA GLU A 271 -0.37 -16.67 -2.34
C GLU A 271 -1.47 -15.81 -1.67
N ALA A 272 -1.97 -14.78 -2.35
CA ALA A 272 -3.09 -13.98 -1.86
C ALA A 272 -4.41 -14.77 -1.80
N SER A 273 -4.69 -15.64 -2.77
CA SER A 273 -5.89 -16.50 -2.71
C SER A 273 -5.88 -17.43 -1.48
N LYS A 274 -4.73 -18.00 -1.14
CA LYS A 274 -4.58 -18.86 0.06
C LYS A 274 -4.80 -18.09 1.37
N PHE A 275 -4.53 -16.79 1.37
CA PHE A 275 -4.82 -15.93 2.52
C PHE A 275 -6.32 -15.92 2.83
N TYR A 276 -7.17 -15.85 1.80
CA TYR A 276 -8.62 -15.83 1.94
C TYR A 276 -9.21 -17.17 2.36
N ASP A 277 -8.70 -18.28 1.81
CA ASP A 277 -9.21 -19.61 2.14
C ASP A 277 -9.05 -19.94 3.63
N PHE A 278 -7.98 -19.47 4.27
CA PHE A 278 -7.79 -19.67 5.70
C PHE A 278 -8.83 -18.94 6.56
N ARG A 279 -9.26 -17.74 6.15
CA ARG A 279 -10.27 -16.97 6.90
C ARG A 279 -11.67 -17.57 6.84
N LYS A 280 -11.93 -18.50 5.91
CA LYS A 280 -13.19 -19.25 5.87
C LYS A 280 -13.22 -20.43 6.84
N VAL A 281 -12.06 -20.81 7.39
CA VAL A 281 -11.88 -22.01 8.23
C VAL A 281 -11.62 -21.66 9.70
N SER A 282 -11.33 -20.38 10.00
CA SER A 282 -11.11 -19.83 11.35
C SER A 282 -12.29 -19.00 11.83
#